data_AF-A0A2M8P730-F1
#
_entry.id   AF-A0A2M8P730-F1
#
_cell.length_a   1.000
_cell.length_b   1.000
_cell.length_c   1.000
_cell.angle_alpha   90.00
_cell.angle_beta   90.00
_cell.angle_gamma   90.00
#
_symmetry.space_group_name_H-M   'P 1'
#
loop_
_entity.id
_entity.type
_entity.pdbx_description
1 polymer ?
#
loop_
_entity_poly.entity_id
_entity_poly.type
_entity_poly.pdbx_seq_one_letter_code
_entity_poly.pdbx_strand_id
1 'polypeptide(L)'
;MRGRSRRKRETNADINITAFMNLMVVLVPFLLITAVFSQISILELNLPAGAPVQQEEVKKPIVLEVLIYKNRMEVVDRQTGPLKIIPTVADGYDYTTLVSVLKAVKRRFPEVTDITLLL
;
A
#
# COMPACT_ATOMS: atom_id res chain seq x y z
N MET A 1 35.42 -8.83 -78.99
CA MET A 1 35.00 -9.92 -78.09
C MET A 1 34.71 -9.35 -76.69
N ARG A 2 33.50 -9.64 -76.20
CA ARG A 2 33.08 -9.75 -74.78
C ARG A 2 33.05 -8.46 -73.93
N GLY A 3 31.89 -7.80 -73.98
CA GLY A 3 31.45 -6.87 -72.93
C GLY A 3 31.26 -7.59 -71.60
N ARG A 4 31.94 -7.10 -70.56
CA ARG A 4 31.87 -7.63 -69.20
C ARG A 4 30.59 -7.13 -68.55
N SER A 5 29.54 -7.92 -68.62
CA SER A 5 28.28 -7.67 -67.92
C SER A 5 28.52 -7.72 -66.40
N ARG A 6 28.40 -6.57 -65.72
CA ARG A 6 28.37 -6.48 -64.27
C ARG A 6 26.98 -6.94 -63.81
N ARG A 7 26.89 -8.14 -63.23
CA ARG A 7 25.71 -8.58 -62.48
C ARG A 7 25.48 -7.59 -61.33
N LYS A 8 24.39 -6.83 -61.43
CA LYS A 8 23.84 -6.03 -60.34
C LYS A 8 23.40 -7.02 -59.26
N ARG A 9 24.03 -6.95 -58.09
CA ARG A 9 23.59 -7.70 -56.90
C ARG A 9 22.25 -7.10 -56.51
N GLU A 10 21.16 -7.84 -56.76
CA GLU A 10 19.88 -7.51 -56.16
C GLU A 10 20.01 -7.77 -54.66
N THR A 11 20.31 -6.72 -53.91
CA THR A 11 20.00 -6.67 -52.49
C THR A 11 18.48 -6.56 -52.37
N ASN A 12 17.81 -7.70 -52.53
CA ASN A 12 16.50 -7.89 -51.94
C ASN A 12 16.72 -7.78 -50.43
N ALA A 13 16.48 -6.59 -49.90
CA ALA A 13 16.30 -6.41 -48.47
C ALA A 13 14.96 -7.06 -48.14
N ASP A 14 14.94 -8.39 -48.12
CA ASP A 14 13.89 -9.12 -47.42
C ASP A 14 13.92 -8.57 -46.00
N ILE A 15 12.88 -7.81 -45.66
CA ILE A 15 12.66 -7.32 -44.31
C ILE A 15 12.84 -8.53 -43.41
N ASN A 16 13.78 -8.49 -42.47
CA ASN A 16 14.04 -9.62 -41.57
C ASN A 16 12.80 -9.84 -40.69
N ILE A 17 11.83 -10.63 -41.17
CA ILE A 17 10.53 -10.87 -40.50
C ILE A 17 10.77 -11.39 -39.09
N THR A 18 11.79 -12.23 -38.91
CA THR A 18 12.24 -12.71 -37.59
C THR A 18 12.65 -11.57 -36.66
N ALA A 19 13.38 -10.57 -37.16
CA ALA A 19 13.78 -9.41 -36.35
C ALA A 19 12.58 -8.53 -35.99
N PHE A 20 11.61 -8.38 -36.89
CA PHE A 20 10.39 -7.62 -36.64
C PHE A 20 9.45 -8.33 -35.66
N MET A 21 9.32 -9.66 -35.77
CA MET A 21 8.59 -10.47 -34.80
C MET A 21 9.22 -10.39 -33.41
N ASN A 22 10.55 -10.47 -33.32
CA ASN A 22 11.25 -10.32 -32.05
C ASN A 22 10.97 -8.95 -31.40
N LEU A 23 10.88 -7.89 -32.20
CA LEU A 23 10.52 -6.56 -31.72
C LEU A 23 9.10 -6.54 -31.13
N MET A 24 8.11 -7.09 -31.82
CA MET A 24 6.73 -7.17 -31.31
C MET A 24 6.61 -8.01 -30.04
N VAL A 25 7.30 -9.15 -29.97
CA VAL A 25 7.28 -10.06 -28.81
C VAL A 25 7.88 -9.40 -27.57
N VAL A 26 8.89 -8.54 -27.71
CA VAL A 26 9.50 -7.81 -26.57
C VAL A 26 8.58 -6.72 -26.01
N LEU A 27 7.68 -6.15 -26.82
CA LEU A 27 6.77 -5.10 -26.37
C LEU A 27 5.68 -5.60 -25.43
N VAL A 28 5.17 -6.83 -25.63
CA VAL A 28 4.11 -7.41 -24.79
C VAL A 28 4.50 -7.51 -23.30
N PRO A 29 5.61 -8.16 -22.91
CA PRO A 29 6.01 -8.23 -21.51
C PRO A 29 6.41 -6.86 -20.95
N PHE A 30 6.97 -5.97 -21.77
CA PHE A 30 7.30 -4.61 -21.35
C PHE A 30 6.06 -3.81 -20.94
N LEU A 31 5.02 -3.81 -21.78
CA LEU A 31 3.75 -3.14 -21.47
C LEU A 31 3.08 -3.74 -20.24
N LEU A 32 3.09 -5.07 -20.10
CA LEU A 32 2.52 -5.74 -18.92
C LEU A 32 3.25 -5.35 -17.62
N ILE A 33 4.59 -5.29 -17.60
CA ILE A 33 5.35 -4.86 -16.42
C ILE A 33 5.01 -3.42 -16.05
N THR A 34 4.89 -2.51 -17.02
CA THR A 34 4.55 -1.10 -16.73
C THR A 34 3.15 -0.93 -16.15
N ALA A 35 2.19 -1.78 -16.55
CA ALA A 35 0.83 -1.72 -16.04
C ALA A 35 0.71 -2.23 -14.58
N VAL A 36 1.53 -3.21 -14.20
CA VAL A 36 1.50 -3.83 -12.86
C VAL A 36 2.10 -2.92 -11.78
N PHE A 37 2.96 -1.96 -12.15
CA PHE A 37 3.61 -1.07 -11.19
C PHE A 37 2.78 0.14 -10.72
N SER A 38 1.57 0.36 -11.25
CA SER A 38 0.71 1.46 -10.78
C SER A 38 -0.11 1.08 -9.53
N GLN A 39 0.55 0.56 -8.49
CA GLN A 39 -0.01 0.58 -7.13
C GLN A 39 0.51 1.81 -6.41
N ILE A 40 -0.14 2.94 -6.69
CA ILE A 40 0.08 4.22 -6.01
C ILE A 40 -0.33 4.03 -4.55
N SER A 41 0.64 4.12 -3.62
CA SER A 41 0.33 4.28 -2.21
C SER A 41 -0.23 5.68 -1.99
N ILE A 42 -1.54 5.78 -1.81
CA ILE A 42 -2.19 7.05 -1.45
C ILE A 42 -1.89 7.30 0.03
N LEU A 43 -0.96 8.23 0.29
CA LEU A 43 -0.80 8.80 1.62
C LEU A 43 -1.89 9.85 1.83
N GLU A 44 -3.00 9.44 2.44
CA GLU A 44 -4.03 10.40 2.86
C GLU A 44 -3.56 11.16 4.10
N LEU A 45 -3.04 12.37 3.87
CA LEU A 45 -2.97 13.39 4.89
C LEU A 45 -4.39 13.92 5.13
N ASN A 46 -5.04 13.44 6.18
CA ASN A 46 -6.30 14.01 6.68
C ASN A 46 -6.01 15.40 7.28
N LEU A 47 -6.08 16.44 6.46
CA LEU A 47 -6.23 17.80 6.97
C LEU A 47 -7.69 17.96 7.44
N PRO A 48 -7.95 18.52 8.63
CA PRO A 48 -9.29 18.61 9.18
C PRO A 48 -10.09 19.66 8.40
N ALA A 49 -10.78 19.24 7.35
CA ALA A 49 -11.81 20.03 6.70
C ALA A 49 -13.17 19.64 7.30
N GLY A 50 -13.84 20.64 7.87
CA GLY A 50 -15.09 20.46 8.58
C GLY A 50 -16.25 19.95 7.71
N ALA A 51 -17.17 19.29 8.41
CA ALA A 51 -18.52 18.84 8.05
C ALA A 51 -18.65 17.40 7.49
N PRO A 52 -19.60 16.61 8.04
CA PRO A 52 -19.67 15.18 7.78
C PRO A 52 -20.46 14.90 6.51
N VAL A 53 -19.81 14.33 5.51
CA VAL A 53 -20.51 13.61 4.44
C VAL A 53 -20.47 12.14 4.87
N GLN A 54 -21.64 11.55 5.13
CA GLN A 54 -21.78 10.11 5.35
C GLN A 54 -21.51 9.40 4.03
N GLN A 55 -20.24 9.24 3.68
CA GLN A 55 -19.81 8.12 2.86
C GLN A 55 -19.71 6.93 3.80
N GLU A 56 -20.32 5.81 3.44
CA GLU A 56 -20.07 4.54 4.09
C GLU A 56 -18.58 4.23 3.91
N GLU A 57 -17.77 4.69 4.88
CA GLU A 57 -16.37 4.40 4.97
C GLU A 57 -16.25 2.88 5.04
N VAL A 58 -15.76 2.28 3.95
CA VAL A 58 -15.09 1.00 4.02
C VAL A 58 -14.08 1.15 5.14
N LYS A 59 -14.40 0.62 6.33
CA LYS A 59 -13.63 0.83 7.55
C LYS A 59 -12.19 0.47 7.24
N LYS A 60 -11.34 1.50 7.12
CA LYS A 60 -9.91 1.29 6.87
C LYS A 60 -9.37 0.38 7.98
N PRO A 61 -8.45 -0.54 7.64
CA PRO A 61 -7.82 -1.37 8.65
C PRO A 61 -7.07 -0.47 9.62
N ILE A 62 -7.58 -0.38 10.85
CA ILE A 62 -6.91 0.36 11.93
C ILE A 62 -5.65 -0.40 12.33
N VAL A 63 -4.60 0.33 12.70
CA VAL A 63 -3.37 -0.26 13.21
C VAL A 63 -3.27 0.08 14.68
N LEU A 64 -3.67 -0.87 15.53
CA LEU A 64 -3.77 -0.66 16.96
C LEU A 64 -2.40 -0.78 17.63
N GLU A 65 -2.01 0.25 18.37
CA GLU A 65 -0.81 0.22 19.20
C GLU A 65 -1.16 0.63 20.63
N VAL A 66 -0.44 0.05 21.59
CA VAL A 66 -0.53 0.42 23.00
C VAL A 66 0.83 0.93 23.43
N LEU A 67 0.89 2.22 23.75
CA LEU A 67 2.06 2.88 24.30
C LEU A 67 1.98 2.80 25.83
N ILE A 68 3.06 2.32 26.44
CA ILE A 68 3.15 2.16 27.89
C ILE A 68 4.18 3.16 28.40
N TYR A 69 3.71 4.26 28.98
CA TYR A 69 4.54 5.24 29.65
C TYR A 69 4.55 4.98 31.15
N LYS A 70 5.61 5.44 31.84
CA LYS A 70 5.74 5.32 33.31
C LYS A 70 4.53 5.81 34.11
N ASN A 71 3.74 6.74 33.58
CA ASN A 71 2.61 7.36 34.26
C ASN A 71 1.25 7.15 33.57
N ARG A 72 1.20 6.47 32.42
CA ARG A 72 -0.04 6.25 31.65
C ARG A 72 0.13 5.21 30.56
N MET A 73 -0.97 4.59 30.15
CA MET A 73 -1.06 3.81 28.92
C MET A 73 -1.89 4.58 27.90
N GLU A 74 -1.51 4.51 26.64
CA GLU A 74 -2.26 5.12 25.55
C GLU A 74 -2.61 4.04 24.53
N VAL A 75 -3.90 3.90 24.24
CA VAL A 75 -4.38 3.11 23.10
C VAL A 75 -4.48 4.07 21.92
N VAL A 76 -3.69 3.82 20.89
CA VAL A 76 -3.58 4.65 19.69
C VAL A 76 -3.94 3.84 18.46
N ASP A 77 -4.53 4.52 17.48
CA ASP A 77 -4.49 4.06 16.10
C ASP A 77 -3.37 4.83 15.40
N ARG A 78 -2.43 4.11 14.78
CA ARG A 78 -1.30 4.71 14.06
C ARG A 78 -1.75 5.73 13.00
N GLN A 79 -2.97 5.58 12.47
CA GLN A 79 -3.49 6.43 11.40
C GLN A 79 -4.20 7.68 11.93
N THR A 80 -4.96 7.58 13.03
CA THR A 80 -5.83 8.66 13.52
C THR A 80 -5.38 9.28 14.85
N GLY A 81 -4.37 8.70 15.51
CA GLY A 81 -3.87 9.15 16.80
C GLY A 81 -4.51 8.48 18.02
N PRO A 82 -4.40 9.08 19.22
CA PRO A 82 -4.81 8.45 20.47
C PRO A 82 -6.32 8.27 20.58
N LEU A 83 -6.74 7.00 20.68
CA LEU A 83 -8.13 6.60 20.91
C LEU A 83 -8.51 6.80 22.38
N LYS A 84 -7.59 6.46 23.31
CA LYS A 84 -7.81 6.64 24.74
C LYS A 84 -6.50 6.74 25.50
N ILE A 85 -6.42 7.73 26.38
CA ILE A 85 -5.37 7.85 27.39
C ILE A 85 -5.91 7.30 28.71
N ILE A 86 -5.14 6.40 29.33
CA ILE A 86 -5.46 5.71 30.57
C ILE A 86 -4.35 6.06 31.57
N PRO A 87 -4.59 6.97 32.53
CA PRO A 87 -3.60 7.28 33.56
C PRO A 87 -3.34 6.06 34.45
N THR A 88 -2.15 5.97 35.02
CA THR A 88 -1.86 4.97 36.06
C THR A 88 -2.68 5.24 37.32
N VAL A 89 -3.16 4.18 37.94
CA VAL A 89 -3.83 4.21 39.25
C VAL A 89 -2.81 3.99 40.37
N ALA A 90 -3.23 4.19 41.63
CA ALA A 90 -2.35 4.03 42.79
C ALA A 90 -1.71 2.63 42.91
N ASP A 91 -2.34 1.62 42.32
CA ASP A 91 -1.88 0.21 42.29
C ASP A 91 -1.14 -0.15 40.97
N GLY A 92 -0.71 0.86 40.20
CA GLY A 92 0.03 0.68 38.94
C GLY A 92 -0.81 0.91 37.68
N TYR A 93 -0.63 0.07 36.66
CA TYR A 93 -1.32 0.20 35.38
C TYR A 93 -2.78 -0.26 35.48
N ASP A 94 -3.72 0.57 35.00
CA ASP A 94 -5.14 0.22 34.98
C ASP A 94 -5.49 -0.69 33.78
N TYR A 95 -5.24 -1.99 33.96
CA TYR A 95 -5.59 -3.01 32.99
C TYR A 95 -7.10 -3.20 32.84
N THR A 96 -7.90 -2.87 33.86
CA THR A 96 -9.35 -3.03 33.80
C THR A 96 -9.95 -2.06 32.78
N THR A 97 -9.50 -0.80 32.82
CA THR A 97 -9.86 0.21 31.83
C THR A 97 -9.30 -0.16 30.46
N LEU A 98 -8.05 -0.63 30.37
CA LEU A 98 -7.46 -1.05 29.09
C LEU A 98 -8.30 -2.14 28.39
N VAL A 99 -8.68 -3.20 29.11
CA VAL A 99 -9.50 -4.29 28.55
C VAL A 99 -10.86 -3.78 28.10
N SER A 100 -11.49 -2.88 28.86
CA SER A 100 -12.79 -2.30 28.48
C SER A 100 -12.70 -1.52 27.16
N VAL A 101 -11.61 -0.77 26.97
CA VAL A 101 -11.33 0.00 25.76
C VAL A 101 -11.06 -0.94 24.59
N LEU A 102 -10.19 -1.93 24.76
CA LEU A 102 -9.87 -2.91 23.70
C LEU A 102 -11.11 -3.70 23.26
N LYS A 103 -12.00 -4.08 24.19
CA LYS A 103 -13.30 -4.70 23.85
C LYS A 103 -14.22 -3.76 23.06
N ALA A 104 -14.20 -2.46 23.35
CA ALA A 104 -14.96 -1.48 22.57
C ALA A 104 -14.37 -1.33 21.16
N VAL A 105 -13.04 -1.32 21.03
CA VAL A 105 -12.33 -1.28 19.74
C VAL A 105 -12.62 -2.54 18.92
N LYS A 106 -12.50 -3.73 19.49
CA LYS A 106 -12.78 -5.01 18.80
C LYS A 106 -14.22 -5.13 18.30
N ARG A 107 -15.19 -4.56 19.03
CA ARG A 107 -16.59 -4.48 18.57
C ARG A 107 -16.75 -3.56 17.36
N ARG A 108 -15.96 -2.48 17.29
CA ARG A 108 -15.97 -1.54 16.16
C ARG A 108 -15.19 -2.07 14.95
N PHE A 109 -14.11 -2.82 15.19
CA PHE A 109 -13.21 -3.36 14.18
C PHE A 109 -12.98 -4.87 14.42
N PRO A 110 -13.92 -5.73 13.98
CA PRO A 110 -13.84 -7.19 14.21
C PRO A 110 -12.66 -7.86 13.51
N GLU A 111 -12.26 -7.33 12.35
CA GLU A 111 -11.19 -7.86 11.50
C GLU A 111 -9.79 -7.69 12.09
N VAL A 112 -9.62 -6.80 13.06
CA VAL A 112 -8.30 -6.50 13.63
C VAL A 112 -7.94 -7.52 14.70
N THR A 113 -6.93 -8.34 14.42
CA THR A 113 -6.45 -9.41 15.30
C THR A 113 -5.13 -9.09 15.99
N ASP A 114 -4.40 -8.11 15.49
CA ASP A 114 -3.04 -7.82 15.88
C ASP A 114 -2.97 -6.51 16.67
N ILE A 115 -1.99 -6.43 17.58
CA ILE A 115 -1.73 -5.24 18.39
C ILE A 115 -0.22 -5.13 18.64
N THR A 116 0.32 -3.92 18.49
CA THR A 116 1.72 -3.63 18.79
C THR A 116 1.84 -3.05 20.20
N LEU A 117 2.78 -3.57 20.99
CA LEU A 117 3.10 -3.02 22.31
C LEU A 117 4.39 -2.21 22.22
N LEU A 118 4.34 -0.95 22.65
CA LEU A 118 5.49 -0.04 22.73
C LEU A 118 5.73 0.32 24.19
N LEU A 119 6.97 0.11 24.66
CA LEU A 119 7.41 0.25 26.05
C LEU A 119 8.29 1.49 26.25
#